data_AF-A0A3D2X1J7-F1
#
_entry.id   AF-A0A3D2X1J7-F1
#
_cell.length_a   1.000
_cell.length_b   1.000
_cell.length_c   1.000
_cell.angle_alpha   90.00
_cell.angle_beta   90.00
_cell.angle_gamma   90.00
#
_symmetry.space_group_name_H-M   'P 1'
#
loop_
_entity.id
_entity.type
_entity.pdbx_description
1 polymer ?
#
loop_
_entity_poly.entity_id
_entity_poly.type
_entity_poly.pdbx_seq_one_letter_code
_entity_poly.pdbx_strand_id
1 'polypeptide(L)' 'MSEIKLTEHAVLKNVGGVPYVSFPILEQFPYVRHGFSTRLGGVSSGIFESMNLGFRRGDYEDLVMENYERICHSIG' A
#
# COMPACT_ATOMS: atom_id res chain seq x y z
N MET A 1 -6.65 -14.62 -0.46
CA MET A 1 -6.07 -13.33 -0.05
C MET A 1 -6.94 -12.79 1.06
N SER A 2 -6.40 -12.62 2.26
CA SER A 2 -7.18 -12.19 3.42
C SER A 2 -7.49 -10.69 3.34
N GLU A 3 -8.73 -10.34 3.64
CA GLU A 3 -9.19 -8.96 3.82
C GLU A 3 -9.62 -8.77 5.27
N ILE A 4 -9.39 -7.57 5.82
CA ILE A 4 -9.82 -7.19 7.17
C ILE A 4 -10.71 -5.96 7.08
N LYS A 5 -11.91 -6.01 7.67
CA LYS A 5 -12.78 -4.84 7.79
C LYS A 5 -12.19 -3.86 8.82
N LEU A 6 -11.90 -2.62 8.40
CA LEU A 6 -11.38 -1.57 9.29
C LEU A 6 -12.52 -0.74 9.87
N THR A 7 -13.45 -0.32 9.00
CA THR A 7 -14.63 0.46 9.35
C THR A 7 -15.84 -0.04 8.57
N GLU A 8 -16.97 0.64 8.69
CA GLU A 8 -18.14 0.41 7.83
C GLU A 8 -17.87 0.68 6.34
N HIS A 9 -16.88 1.53 6.02
CA HIS A 9 -16.59 1.97 4.65
C HIS A 9 -15.22 1.53 4.13
N ALA A 10 -14.31 1.11 5.00
CA ALA A 10 -12.92 0.82 4.64
C ALA A 10 -12.52 -0.62 4.97
N VAL A 11 -11.78 -1.23 4.05
CA VAL A 11 -11.22 -2.58 4.17
C VAL A 11 -9.72 -2.54 3.92
N LEU A 12 -8.96 -3.36 4.66
CA LEU A 12 -7.56 -3.63 4.40
C LEU A 12 -7.47 -4.86 3.50
N LYS A 13 -6.93 -4.67 2.29
CA LYS A 13 -6.74 -5.74 1.29
C LYS A 13 -5.30 -6.22 1.25
N ASN A 14 -5.09 -7.39 0.64
CA ASN A 14 -3.78 -8.04 0.49
C ASN A 14 -3.01 -8.22 1.81
N VAL A 15 -3.73 -8.65 2.85
CA VAL A 15 -3.14 -8.90 4.17
C VAL A 15 -2.13 -10.06 4.06
N GLY A 16 -0.94 -9.87 4.63
CA GLY A 16 0.19 -10.81 4.54
C GLY A 16 1.15 -10.54 3.38
N GLY A 17 0.83 -9.61 2.48
CA GLY A 17 1.73 -9.10 1.45
C GLY A 17 2.02 -7.62 1.64
N VAL A 18 1.52 -6.80 0.72
CA VAL A 18 1.64 -5.34 0.73
C VAL A 18 0.24 -4.74 0.95
N PRO A 19 -0.21 -4.60 2.21
CA PRO A 19 -1.59 -4.26 2.46
C PRO A 19 -1.88 -2.78 2.18
N TYR A 20 -3.05 -2.54 1.60
CA TYR A 20 -3.57 -1.21 1.28
C TYR A 20 -5.02 -1.10 1.72
N VAL A 21 -5.45 0.13 2.03
CA VAL A 21 -6.83 0.44 2.38
C VAL A 21 -7.61 0.70 1.10
N SER A 22 -8.75 0.01 0.95
CA SER A 22 -9.71 0.26 -0.12
C SER A 22 -11.08 0.65 0.47
N PHE A 23 -11.91 1.23 -0.39
CA PHE A 23 -13.29 1.64 -0.11
C PHE A 23 -14.20 0.89 -1.09
N PRO A 24 -14.96 -0.13 -0.64
CA PRO A 24 -15.77 -0.97 -1.53
C PRO A 24 -16.77 -0.21 -2.39
N ILE A 25 -17.23 0.97 -1.94
CA ILE A 25 -18.13 1.84 -2.72
C ILE A 25 -17.52 2.32 -4.05
N LEU A 26 -16.20 2.35 -4.17
CA LEU A 26 -15.52 2.74 -5.41
C LEU A 26 -15.24 1.52 -6.31
N GLU A 27 -15.23 0.31 -5.73
CA GLU A 27 -14.95 -0.95 -6.46
C GLU A 27 -16.11 -1.38 -7.36
N GLN A 28 -17.32 -0.83 -7.14
CA GLN A 28 -18.45 -1.04 -8.03
C GLN A 28 -18.22 -0.46 -9.43
N PHE A 29 -17.23 0.44 -9.61
CA PHE A 29 -16.88 1.01 -10.90
C PHE A 29 -15.72 0.23 -11.53
N PRO A 30 -15.95 -0.58 -12.58
CA PRO A 30 -14.92 -1.48 -13.11
C PRO A 30 -13.71 -0.79 -13.74
N TYR A 31 -13.81 0.51 -14.02
CA TYR A 31 -12.74 1.35 -14.56
C TYR A 31 -11.99 2.14 -13.48
N VAL A 32 -12.35 1.99 -12.21
CA VAL A 32 -11.67 2.63 -11.08
C VAL A 32 -10.87 1.57 -10.33
N ARG A 33 -9.55 1.79 -10.26
CA ARG A 33 -8.69 1.12 -9.27
C ARG A 33 -8.13 2.17 -8.33
N HIS A 34 -8.20 1.89 -7.04
CA HIS A 34 -7.76 2.81 -6.00
C HIS A 34 -7.23 2.04 -4.79
N GLY A 35 -6.46 2.75 -3.98
CA GLY A 35 -5.99 2.24 -2.71
C GLY A 35 -5.18 3.31 -1.99
N PHE A 36 -5.16 3.24 -0.67
CA PHE A 36 -4.29 4.06 0.18
C PHE A 36 -3.23 3.15 0.79
N SER A 37 -1.95 3.48 0.58
CA SER A 37 -0.83 2.73 1.12
C SER A 37 -0.83 2.71 2.65
N THR A 38 -0.29 1.64 3.23
CA THR A 38 0.09 1.60 4.65
C THR A 38 1.61 1.69 4.78
N ARG A 39 2.14 1.70 6.02
CA ARG A 39 3.58 1.56 6.27
C ARG A 39 4.11 0.13 6.15
N LEU A 40 3.26 -0.85 5.86
CA LEU A 40 3.58 -2.29 5.88
C LEU A 40 3.97 -2.81 4.50
N GLY A 41 4.80 -3.86 4.46
CA GLY A 41 5.11 -4.64 3.25
C GLY A 41 6.23 -4.09 2.36
N GLY A 42 6.92 -3.02 2.78
CA GLY A 42 8.05 -2.48 2.03
C GLY A 42 9.41 -3.01 2.48
N VAL A 43 10.49 -2.42 1.96
CA VAL A 43 11.89 -2.81 2.21
C VAL A 43 12.73 -1.79 2.97
N SER A 44 12.20 -0.60 3.20
CA SER A 44 12.91 0.45 3.94
C SER A 44 13.08 0.02 5.41
N SER A 45 14.06 0.61 6.10
CA SER A 45 14.38 0.27 7.50
C SER A 45 14.50 1.52 8.38
N GLY A 46 14.58 1.32 9.70
CA GLY A 46 14.73 2.39 10.68
C GLY A 46 13.54 3.36 10.68
N ILE A 47 13.81 4.67 10.62
CA ILE A 47 12.74 5.69 10.62
C ILE A 47 11.85 5.62 9.36
N PHE A 48 12.34 4.97 8.29
CA PHE A 48 11.63 4.80 7.02
C PHE A 48 10.90 3.46 6.92
N GLU A 49 11.02 2.59 7.92
CA GLU A 49 10.44 1.25 7.86
C GLU A 49 8.92 1.27 7.63
N SER A 50 8.29 0.39 6.86
CA SER A 50 8.84 -0.54 5.88
C SER A 50 8.53 -0.06 4.46
N MET A 51 7.40 0.62 4.26
CA MET A 51 6.92 1.14 2.98
C MET A 51 7.06 2.67 2.93
N ASN A 52 8.28 3.16 2.68
CA ASN A 52 8.51 4.58 2.42
C ASN A 52 8.37 4.86 0.92
N LEU A 53 7.49 5.81 0.58
CA LEU A 53 7.23 6.29 -0.79
C LEU A 53 7.76 7.72 -1.01
N GLY A 54 8.60 8.22 -0.11
CA GLY A 54 9.13 9.59 -0.18
C GLY A 54 10.62 9.65 -0.54
N PHE A 55 10.94 10.09 -1.74
CA PHE A 55 12.33 10.25 -2.22
C PHE A 55 13.16 11.30 -1.45
N ARG A 56 12.53 12.36 -0.94
CA ARG A 56 13.25 13.54 -0.40
C ARG A 56 13.39 13.55 1.12
N ARG A 57 13.33 12.38 1.77
CA ARG A 57 13.34 12.27 3.24
C ARG A 57 14.63 11.68 3.81
N GLY A 58 15.60 11.34 2.96
CA GLY A 58 16.90 10.79 3.36
C GLY A 58 16.99 9.27 3.35
N ASP A 59 15.99 8.59 2.80
CA ASP A 59 16.06 7.14 2.53
C ASP A 59 16.85 6.88 1.24
N TYR A 60 17.30 5.64 1.04
CA TYR A 60 17.94 5.24 -0.21
C TYR A 60 16.92 5.21 -1.35
N GLU A 61 17.22 5.90 -2.45
CA GLU A 61 16.30 6.02 -3.59
C GLU A 61 15.88 4.65 -4.16
N ASP A 62 16.79 3.68 -4.22
CA ASP A 62 16.50 2.31 -4.69
C ASP A 62 15.47 1.60 -3.81
N LEU A 63 15.50 1.81 -2.48
CA LEU A 63 14.51 1.24 -1.56
C LEU A 63 13.14 1.89 -1.74
N VAL A 64 13.13 3.20 -2.00
CA VAL A 64 11.89 3.93 -2.32
C VAL A 64 11.31 3.45 -3.64
N MET A 65 12.14 3.22 -4.67
CA MET A 65 11.71 2.66 -5.95
C MET A 65 11.13 1.25 -5.80
N GLU A 66 11.78 0.34 -5.09
CA GLU A 66 11.26 -1.00 -4.79
C GLU A 66 9.90 -0.92 -4.05
N ASN A 67 9.76 0.00 -3.11
CA ASN A 67 8.48 0.24 -2.42
C ASN A 67 7.38 0.71 -3.38
N TYR A 68 7.72 1.58 -4.34
CA TYR A 68 6.80 1.98 -5.42
C TYR A 68 6.38 0.79 -6.27
N GLU A 69 7.32 -0.06 -6.70
CA GLU A 69 7.01 -1.26 -7.49
C GLU A 69 6.09 -2.22 -6.72
N ARG A 70 6.34 -2.43 -5.43
CA ARG A 70 5.52 -3.27 -4.55
C ARG A 70 4.09 -2.76 -4.39
N ILE A 71 3.92 -1.46 -4.13
CA ILE A 71 2.58 -0.90 -3.93
C ILE A 71 1.80 -0.84 -5.24
N CYS A 72 2.46 -0.53 -6.36
CA CYS A 72 1.85 -0.58 -7.69
C CYS A 72 1.37 -1.99 -8.05
N HIS A 73 2.17 -3.03 -7.80
CA HIS A 73 1.73 -4.42 -7.98
C HIS A 73 0.58 -4.82 -7.07
N SER A 74 0.50 -4.27 -5.85
CA SER A 74 -0.55 -4.62 -4.90
C SER A 74 -1.91 -4.02 -5.26
N ILE A 75 -1.93 -2.75 -5.68
CA ILE A 75 -3.16 -2.01 -6.00
C ILE A 75 -3.61 -2.28 -7.45
N GLY A 76 -2.66 -2.36 -8.39
CA GLY A 76 -2.89 -2.77 -9.78
C GLY A 76 -2.92 -1.65 -10.81
#